data_AF-W5N235-F1
#
_entry.id   AF-W5N235-F1
#
_cell.length_a   1.000
_cell.length_b   1.000
_cell.length_c   1.000
_cell.angle_alpha   90.00
_cell.angle_beta   90.00
_cell.angle_gamma   90.00
#
_symmetry.space_group_name_H-M   'P 1'
#
loop_
_entity.id
_entity.type
_entity.pdbx_description
1 polymer ?
#
loop_
_entity_poly.entity_id
_entity_poly.type
_entity_poly.pdbx_seq_one_letter_code
_entity_poly.pdbx_strand_id
1 'polypeptide(L)'
;MEQPAREGMLYMQGAKFGMKSWKRTWVMLFQASPYGIGRVELCDIRDGGSGGVAAAGKQGLKKTDKKVIRLDDCVSITSAPHESCPKDSIAFYLNTTQRTYTLASEQAQEWITKLCQLAFQKRDGDTNTVARQESSEIPMEENELYSAWKKDQEYEVTVQKTEASARCCLTGTYLLALDGEAITLLDPQTKEVVYYWPYQLLRRF
;
A
#
# COMPACT_ATOMS: atom_id res chain seq x y z
N MET A 1 0.71 -20.48 10.30
CA MET A 1 1.34 -19.43 11.13
C MET A 1 1.91 -18.42 10.14
N GLU A 2 1.55 -17.14 10.28
CA GLU A 2 2.00 -16.08 9.37
C GLU A 2 3.53 -15.96 9.43
N GLN A 3 4.19 -15.84 8.27
CA GLN A 3 5.66 -15.73 8.20
C GLN A 3 6.06 -14.25 8.07
N PRO A 4 7.10 -13.80 8.78
CA PRO A 4 7.59 -12.43 8.63
C PRO A 4 8.25 -12.27 7.26
N ALA A 5 7.97 -11.14 6.59
CA ALA A 5 8.61 -10.73 5.34
C ALA A 5 10.08 -10.34 5.55
N ARG A 6 10.43 -9.94 6.78
CA ARG A 6 11.80 -9.74 7.24
C ARG A 6 11.83 -9.89 8.76
N GLU A 7 12.87 -10.49 9.29
CA GLU A 7 13.13 -10.48 10.73
C GLU A 7 14.63 -10.30 10.99
N GLY A 8 14.96 -9.84 12.19
CA GLY A 8 16.35 -9.74 12.59
C GLY A 8 16.58 -8.87 13.81
N MET A 9 17.86 -8.76 14.13
CA MET A 9 18.34 -8.06 15.31
C MET A 9 18.55 -6.57 15.02
N LEU A 10 17.91 -5.69 15.81
CA LEU A 10 18.09 -4.24 15.73
C LEU A 10 18.39 -3.65 17.11
N TYR A 11 19.00 -2.48 17.11
CA TYR A 11 19.11 -1.65 18.29
C TYR A 11 17.98 -0.62 18.29
N MET A 12 17.29 -0.47 19.41
CA MET A 12 16.27 0.56 19.60
C MET A 12 16.72 1.53 20.68
N GLN A 13 16.61 2.82 20.39
CA GLN A 13 16.94 3.87 21.36
C GLN A 13 15.81 4.00 22.39
N GLY A 14 16.19 4.11 23.65
CA GLY A 14 15.30 4.42 24.76
C GLY A 14 15.98 5.37 25.75
N ALA A 15 15.21 5.95 26.66
CA ALA A 15 15.74 6.77 27.74
C ALA A 15 15.85 5.94 29.02
N LYS A 16 17.03 5.89 29.62
CA LYS A 16 17.24 5.38 30.98
C LYS A 16 17.79 6.52 31.83
N PHE A 17 17.06 6.92 32.87
CA PHE A 17 17.45 8.02 33.76
C PHE A 17 17.79 9.33 33.02
N GLY A 18 17.04 9.66 31.97
CA GLY A 18 17.27 10.86 31.15
C GLY A 18 18.42 10.77 30.15
N MET A 19 19.21 9.68 30.17
CA MET A 19 20.27 9.44 29.18
C MET A 19 19.76 8.55 28.04
N LYS A 20 20.14 8.90 26.80
CA LYS A 20 19.92 8.06 25.61
C LYS A 20 20.70 6.76 25.76
N SER A 21 20.02 5.63 25.59
CA SER A 21 20.60 4.29 25.65
C SER A 21 20.07 3.44 24.51
N TRP A 22 20.90 2.52 24.01
CA TRP A 22 20.50 1.58 22.99
C TRP A 22 20.26 0.21 23.62
N LYS A 23 19.13 -0.42 23.28
CA LYS A 23 18.85 -1.80 23.68
C LYS A 23 18.67 -2.69 22.47
N ARG A 24 19.02 -3.96 22.66
CA ARG A 24 18.83 -5.03 21.70
C ARG A 24 17.37 -5.46 21.67
N THR A 25 16.74 -5.40 20.49
CA THR A 25 15.37 -5.86 20.22
C THR A 25 15.33 -6.75 18.98
N TRP A 26 14.61 -7.86 19.05
CA TRP A 26 14.28 -8.67 17.89
C TRP A 26 13.08 -8.04 17.16
N VAL A 27 13.22 -7.81 15.86
CA VAL A 27 12.20 -7.15 15.04
C VAL A 27 11.68 -8.13 14.00
N MET A 28 10.36 -8.23 13.87
CA MET A 28 9.69 -8.98 12.83
C MET A 28 8.74 -8.07 12.07
N LEU A 29 8.84 -8.07 10.75
CA LEU A 29 8.04 -7.27 9.84
C LEU A 29 7.09 -8.18 9.07
N PHE A 30 5.79 -7.97 9.22
CA PHE A 30 4.73 -8.73 8.57
C PHE A 30 4.05 -7.88 7.50
N GLN A 31 3.82 -8.49 6.34
CA GLN A 31 3.05 -7.89 5.26
C GLN A 31 1.55 -8.08 5.53
N ALA A 32 0.74 -7.08 5.15
CA ALA A 32 -0.71 -7.18 5.24
C ALA A 32 -1.23 -8.32 4.34
N SER A 33 -2.10 -9.16 4.90
CA SER A 33 -2.71 -10.33 4.26
C SER A 33 -4.21 -10.43 4.63
N PRO A 34 -5.00 -11.32 3.99
CA PRO A 34 -6.38 -11.58 4.41
C PRO A 34 -6.50 -12.08 5.86
N TYR A 35 -5.40 -12.56 6.45
CA TYR A 35 -5.34 -13.15 7.77
C TYR A 35 -4.69 -12.24 8.82
N GLY A 36 -4.23 -11.05 8.44
CA GLY A 36 -3.48 -10.18 9.35
C GLY A 36 -3.13 -8.81 8.76
N ILE A 37 -2.96 -7.83 9.65
CA ILE A 37 -2.52 -6.49 9.27
C ILE A 37 -1.00 -6.45 9.02
N GLY A 38 -0.58 -5.51 8.17
CA GLY A 38 0.82 -5.13 8.04
C GLY A 38 1.32 -4.53 9.35
N ARG A 39 2.37 -5.10 9.92
CA ARG A 39 2.84 -4.68 11.25
C ARG A 39 4.32 -4.96 11.47
N VAL A 40 4.92 -4.16 12.34
CA VAL A 40 6.23 -4.43 12.95
C VAL A 40 5.99 -4.91 14.38
N GLU A 41 6.52 -6.08 14.72
CA GLU A 41 6.56 -6.60 16.08
C GLU A 41 7.97 -6.44 16.65
N LEU A 42 8.06 -5.77 17.80
CA LEU A 42 9.28 -5.54 18.56
C LEU A 42 9.25 -6.42 19.80
N CYS A 43 10.18 -7.37 19.89
CA CYS A 43 10.34 -8.27 21.01
C CYS A 43 11.62 -7.92 21.78
N ASP A 44 11.48 -7.61 23.06
CA ASP A 44 12.64 -7.41 23.92
C ASP A 44 13.39 -8.74 24.13
N ILE A 45 14.70 -8.70 23.91
CA ILE A 45 15.61 -9.81 24.23
C ILE A 45 16.04 -9.63 25.68
N ARG A 46 15.69 -10.57 26.56
CA ARG A 46 16.33 -10.63 27.87
C ARG A 46 17.74 -11.17 27.68
N ASP A 47 18.74 -10.40 28.11
CA ASP A 47 20.09 -10.91 28.36
C ASP A 47 20.03 -11.87 29.56
N GLY A 48 19.66 -13.12 29.30
CA GLY A 48 19.80 -14.23 30.23
C GLY A 48 21.20 -14.81 30.11
N GLY A 49 21.95 -14.79 31.22
CA GLY A 49 23.37 -15.12 31.27
C GLY A 49 23.78 -16.47 30.66
N SER A 50 25.01 -16.47 30.15
CA SER A 50 25.90 -17.60 29.86
C SER A 50 25.36 -19.02 30.12
N GLY A 51 25.21 -19.80 29.03
CA GLY A 51 25.25 -21.26 29.10
C GLY A 51 24.53 -21.97 27.95
N GLY A 52 25.29 -22.51 26.99
CA GLY A 52 24.86 -23.65 26.19
C GLY A 52 24.51 -23.37 24.73
N VAL A 53 25.28 -23.98 23.84
CA VAL A 53 25.05 -24.09 22.40
C VAL A 53 23.88 -25.06 22.13
N ALA A 54 23.13 -24.77 21.07
CA ALA A 54 22.15 -25.64 20.37
C ALA A 54 20.79 -25.89 21.04
N ALA A 55 19.73 -25.30 20.47
CA ALA A 55 18.73 -26.06 19.71
C ALA A 55 17.61 -25.11 19.24
N ALA A 56 17.40 -25.07 17.92
CA ALA A 56 16.16 -24.64 17.33
C ALA A 56 15.00 -25.48 17.91
N GLY A 57 13.93 -24.83 18.34
CA GLY A 57 12.78 -25.57 18.85
C GLY A 57 11.70 -24.66 19.39
N LYS A 58 10.67 -24.46 18.58
CA LYS A 58 9.32 -24.05 18.96
C LYS A 58 9.00 -24.45 20.40
N GLN A 59 8.94 -23.48 21.33
CA GLN A 59 8.16 -23.59 22.56
C GLN A 59 8.11 -22.25 23.30
N GLY A 60 6.92 -21.66 23.31
CA GLY A 60 6.47 -20.67 24.29
C GLY A 60 7.30 -19.40 24.34
N LEU A 61 6.98 -18.43 23.48
CA LEU A 61 7.33 -17.03 23.69
C LEU A 61 6.57 -16.54 24.94
N LYS A 62 7.10 -16.90 26.12
CA LYS A 62 6.59 -16.50 27.44
C LYS A 62 6.58 -14.97 27.48
N LYS A 63 5.37 -14.39 27.42
CA LYS A 63 5.01 -12.97 27.60
C LYS A 63 6.23 -12.04 27.74
N THR A 64 6.93 -11.82 26.64
CA THR A 64 7.82 -10.67 26.49
C THR A 64 6.92 -9.46 26.27
N ASP A 65 7.32 -8.28 26.71
CA ASP A 65 6.64 -7.03 26.34
C ASP A 65 6.79 -6.85 24.84
N LYS A 66 5.81 -7.37 24.09
CA LYS A 66 5.75 -7.27 22.65
C LYS A 66 5.09 -5.97 22.30
N LYS A 67 5.81 -5.13 21.58
CA LYS A 67 5.25 -3.90 21.04
C LYS A 67 4.92 -4.10 19.57
N VAL A 68 3.67 -3.80 19.19
CA VAL A 68 3.20 -3.89 17.81
C VAL A 68 3.02 -2.48 17.27
N ILE A 69 3.54 -2.23 16.07
CA ILE A 69 3.37 -1.00 15.31
C ILE A 69 2.64 -1.37 14.01
N ARG A 70 1.48 -0.77 13.74
CA ARG A 70 0.78 -0.99 12.47
C ARG A 70 1.53 -0.24 11.37
N LEU A 71 1.67 -0.85 10.21
CA LEU A 71 2.28 -0.16 9.08
C LEU A 71 1.43 1.03 8.62
N ASP A 72 0.11 0.94 8.76
CA ASP A 72 -0.83 2.07 8.50
C ASP A 72 -0.58 3.28 9.42
N ASP A 73 -0.01 3.07 10.61
CA ASP A 73 0.32 4.17 11.54
C ASP A 73 1.65 4.84 11.17
N CYS A 74 2.41 4.31 10.20
CA CYS A 74 3.70 4.86 9.79
C CYS A 74 3.49 6.12 8.96
N VAL A 75 4.08 7.22 9.40
CA VAL A 75 4.05 8.54 8.74
C VAL A 75 5.25 8.70 7.80
N SER A 76 6.44 8.28 8.22
CA SER A 76 7.65 8.35 7.40
C SER A 76 8.73 7.43 7.92
N ILE A 77 9.61 6.95 7.03
CA ILE A 77 10.82 6.21 7.38
C ILE A 77 12.02 6.94 6.76
N THR A 78 12.98 7.36 7.58
CA THR A 78 14.09 8.22 7.13
C THR A 78 15.41 7.82 7.79
N SER A 79 16.53 8.09 7.12
CA SER A 79 17.86 7.93 7.71
C SER A 79 18.08 8.92 8.86
N ALA A 80 18.82 8.52 9.90
CA ALA A 80 19.12 9.34 11.07
C ALA A 80 20.64 9.51 11.26
N PRO A 81 21.34 10.25 10.36
CA PRO A 81 22.80 10.33 10.37
C PRO A 81 23.39 11.04 11.59
N HIS A 82 22.58 11.82 12.31
CA HIS A 82 23.01 12.60 13.47
C HIS A 82 22.84 11.88 14.81
N GLU A 83 22.26 10.68 14.84
CA GLU A 83 22.11 9.90 16.07
C GLU A 83 23.40 9.12 16.37
N SER A 84 23.85 9.20 17.62
CA SER A 84 24.91 8.32 18.10
C SER A 84 24.38 6.89 18.11
N CYS A 85 25.00 6.00 17.35
CA CYS A 85 24.56 4.61 17.20
C CYS A 85 25.65 3.62 17.65
N PRO A 86 25.29 2.36 17.93
CA PRO A 86 26.26 1.29 18.19
C PRO A 86 27.26 1.12 17.03
N LYS A 87 28.42 0.52 17.30
CA LYS A 87 29.48 0.31 16.29
C LYS A 87 28.91 -0.34 15.03
N ASP A 88 29.39 0.15 13.88
CA ASP A 88 29.10 -0.34 12.53
C ASP A 88 27.61 -0.33 12.13
N SER A 89 26.75 0.31 12.94
CA SER A 89 25.32 0.45 12.65
C SER A 89 25.00 1.82 12.06
N ILE A 90 23.96 1.89 11.24
CA ILE A 90 23.38 3.15 10.77
C ILE A 90 22.00 3.31 11.44
N ALA A 91 21.75 4.49 12.00
CA ALA A 91 20.46 4.80 12.61
C ALA A 91 19.43 5.28 11.58
N PHE A 92 18.17 5.00 11.85
CA PHE A 92 17.03 5.45 11.07
C PHE A 92 15.81 5.69 11.98
N TYR A 93 14.93 6.59 11.55
CA TYR A 93 13.68 6.90 12.21
C TYR A 93 12.52 6.17 11.56
N LEU A 94 11.71 5.51 12.38
CA LEU A 94 10.36 5.07 12.06
C LEU A 94 9.40 6.02 12.77
N ASN A 95 8.87 7.00 12.04
CA ASN A 95 7.90 7.95 12.58
C ASN A 95 6.51 7.37 12.44
N THR A 96 5.80 7.23 13.55
CA THR A 96 4.38 6.86 13.55
C THR A 96 3.53 8.04 13.99
N THR A 97 2.21 7.93 13.81
CA THR A 97 1.23 8.93 14.27
C THR A 97 1.33 9.24 15.77
N GLN A 98 1.84 8.31 16.57
CA GLN A 98 1.93 8.45 18.03
C GLN A 98 3.32 8.85 18.52
N ARG A 99 4.39 8.35 17.88
CA ARG A 99 5.77 8.63 18.31
C ARG A 99 6.79 8.27 17.25
N THR A 100 7.98 8.82 17.41
CA THR A 100 9.18 8.40 16.68
C THR A 100 9.87 7.22 17.38
N TYR A 101 10.29 6.23 16.59
CA TYR A 101 11.20 5.18 17.02
C TYR A 101 12.54 5.39 16.34
N THR A 102 13.60 5.51 17.13
CA THR A 102 14.97 5.53 16.62
C THR A 102 15.51 4.10 16.66
N LEU A 103 15.82 3.55 15.49
CA LEU A 103 16.33 2.20 15.30
C LEU A 103 17.73 2.26 14.68
N ALA A 104 18.56 1.24 14.88
CA ALA A 104 19.86 1.13 14.23
C ALA A 104 20.19 -0.32 13.87
N SER A 105 20.85 -0.50 12.72
CA SER A 105 21.27 -1.79 12.18
C SER A 105 22.45 -1.63 11.23
N GLU A 106 23.28 -2.66 11.10
CA GLU A 106 24.31 -2.75 10.04
C GLU A 106 23.66 -2.79 8.64
N GLN A 107 22.48 -3.39 8.53
CA GLN A 107 21.69 -3.48 7.29
C GLN A 107 20.59 -2.42 7.21
N ALA A 108 20.83 -1.20 7.71
CA ALA A 108 19.80 -0.17 7.82
C ALA A 108 19.12 0.15 6.49
N GLN A 109 19.88 0.23 5.39
CA GLN A 109 19.31 0.52 4.07
C GLN A 109 18.33 -0.54 3.60
N GLU A 110 18.63 -1.82 3.83
CA GLU A 110 17.70 -2.88 3.45
C GLU A 110 16.45 -2.90 4.34
N TRP A 111 16.60 -2.58 5.64
CA TRP A 111 15.47 -2.40 6.55
C TRP A 111 14.57 -1.23 6.13
N ILE A 112 15.15 -0.07 5.83
CA ILE A 112 14.44 1.12 5.33
C ILE A 112 13.69 0.77 4.05
N THR A 113 14.37 0.19 3.06
CA THR A 113 13.75 -0.19 1.78
C THR A 113 12.56 -1.12 1.99
N LYS A 114 12.72 -2.16 2.82
CA LYS A 114 11.64 -3.13 3.05
C LYS A 114 10.47 -2.54 3.86
N LEU A 115 10.75 -1.71 4.85
CA LEU A 115 9.72 -1.02 5.62
C LEU A 115 8.95 -0.03 4.73
N CYS A 116 9.65 0.77 3.91
CA CYS A 116 9.01 1.68 2.96
C CYS A 116 8.15 0.91 1.95
N GLN A 117 8.65 -0.22 1.44
CA GLN A 117 7.90 -1.09 0.55
C GLN A 117 6.57 -1.52 1.18
N LEU A 118 6.59 -1.99 2.42
CA LEU A 118 5.37 -2.53 3.05
C LEU A 118 4.46 -1.47 3.68
N ALA A 119 4.99 -0.29 4.03
CA ALA A 119 4.22 0.79 4.65
C ALA A 119 3.61 1.76 3.63
N PHE A 120 4.26 1.98 2.49
CA PHE A 120 3.89 3.08 1.58
C PHE A 120 3.60 2.64 0.15
N GLN A 121 3.98 1.43 -0.28
CA GLN A 121 3.58 0.99 -1.62
C GLN A 121 2.14 0.50 -1.59
N LYS A 122 1.29 1.20 -2.35
CA LYS A 122 -0.01 0.69 -2.76
C LYS A 122 0.26 -0.65 -3.44
N ARG A 123 -0.49 -1.71 -3.10
CA ARG A 123 -0.38 -2.97 -3.83
C ARG A 123 -0.56 -2.64 -5.31
N ASP A 124 0.47 -2.83 -6.12
CA ASP A 124 0.41 -2.76 -7.58
C ASP A 124 -0.41 -3.95 -8.11
N GLY A 125 -1.66 -4.02 -7.70
CA GLY A 125 -2.67 -5.03 -8.07
C GLY A 125 -3.94 -4.42 -8.66
N ASP A 126 -4.02 -3.09 -8.78
CA ASP A 126 -5.08 -2.38 -9.51
C ASP A 126 -4.60 -1.82 -10.86
N THR A 127 -3.38 -2.14 -11.28
CA THR A 127 -2.98 -1.97 -12.68
C THR A 127 -3.46 -3.18 -13.46
N ASN A 128 -4.67 -3.02 -13.98
CA ASN A 128 -5.30 -3.75 -15.06
C ASN A 128 -4.29 -4.38 -16.06
N THR A 129 -3.89 -5.62 -15.82
CA THR A 129 -3.41 -6.52 -16.88
C THR A 129 -4.36 -7.69 -16.96
N VAL A 130 -5.19 -7.61 -17.99
CA VAL A 130 -6.15 -8.60 -18.44
C VAL A 130 -5.46 -9.97 -18.57
N ALA A 131 -5.65 -10.84 -17.58
CA ALA A 131 -5.40 -12.27 -17.68
C ALA A 131 -6.46 -13.01 -16.87
N ARG A 132 -7.62 -13.12 -17.50
CA ARG A 132 -8.67 -14.12 -17.32
C ARG A 132 -8.24 -15.35 -16.53
N GLN A 133 -8.75 -15.50 -15.31
CA GLN A 133 -9.10 -16.80 -14.80
C GLN A 133 -10.34 -16.70 -13.90
N GLU A 134 -11.32 -17.52 -14.28
CA GLU A 134 -12.65 -17.60 -13.71
C GLU A 134 -12.60 -18.00 -12.22
N SER A 135 -12.98 -17.07 -11.36
CA SER A 135 -13.62 -17.39 -10.09
C SER A 135 -14.68 -16.34 -9.83
N SER A 136 -15.92 -16.81 -9.74
CA SER A 136 -17.12 -16.04 -9.45
C SER A 136 -17.05 -15.37 -8.08
N GLU A 137 -16.34 -14.25 -8.00
CA GLU A 137 -16.56 -13.23 -6.99
C GLU A 137 -17.10 -12.04 -7.77
N ILE A 138 -18.34 -11.63 -7.47
CA ILE A 138 -18.86 -10.37 -7.97
C ILE A 138 -17.94 -9.30 -7.38
N PRO A 139 -17.08 -8.62 -8.15
CA PRO A 139 -16.28 -7.56 -7.60
C PRO A 139 -17.26 -6.48 -7.15
N MET A 140 -17.21 -6.12 -5.87
CA MET A 140 -17.92 -4.95 -5.39
C MET A 140 -17.29 -3.76 -6.10
N GLU A 141 -18.01 -3.14 -7.05
CA GLU A 141 -17.55 -1.94 -7.73
C GLU A 141 -17.27 -0.87 -6.66
N GLU A 142 -16.03 -0.41 -6.59
CA GLU A 142 -15.65 0.69 -5.71
C GLU A 142 -16.43 1.94 -6.14
N ASN A 143 -17.04 2.63 -5.17
CA ASN A 143 -17.91 3.75 -5.43
C ASN A 143 -17.10 4.98 -5.91
N GLU A 144 -16.83 5.02 -7.22
CA GLU A 144 -16.03 6.07 -7.86
C GLU A 144 -16.69 7.46 -7.85
N LEU A 145 -17.92 7.59 -7.33
CA LEU A 145 -18.65 8.86 -7.23
C LEU A 145 -17.91 9.95 -6.43
N TYR A 146 -16.95 9.57 -5.58
CA TYR A 146 -16.18 10.51 -4.74
C TYR A 146 -14.72 10.67 -5.16
N SER A 147 -14.28 9.97 -6.20
CA SER A 147 -12.95 10.14 -6.78
C SER A 147 -12.88 11.52 -7.42
N ALA A 148 -11.85 12.31 -7.06
CA ALA A 148 -11.59 13.61 -7.68
C ALA A 148 -11.73 13.51 -9.20
N TRP A 149 -12.55 14.39 -9.80
CA TRP A 149 -13.02 14.36 -11.19
C TRP A 149 -11.99 13.72 -12.13
N LYS A 150 -12.20 12.45 -12.47
CA LYS A 150 -11.41 11.79 -13.53
C LYS A 150 -11.64 12.62 -14.79
N LYS A 151 -10.57 13.20 -15.33
CA LYS A 151 -10.64 14.14 -16.44
C LYS A 151 -11.15 13.52 -17.74
N ASP A 152 -11.23 12.20 -17.82
CA ASP A 152 -11.70 11.48 -19.00
C ASP A 152 -12.51 10.27 -18.53
N GLN A 153 -13.85 10.38 -18.56
CA GLN A 153 -14.72 9.26 -18.19
C GLN A 153 -15.30 8.62 -19.45
N GLU A 154 -14.84 7.40 -19.75
CA GLU A 154 -15.38 6.58 -20.84
C GLU A 154 -16.42 5.60 -20.29
N TYR A 155 -17.58 5.54 -20.93
CA TYR A 155 -18.66 4.63 -20.60
C TYR A 155 -19.04 3.80 -21.81
N GLU A 156 -19.15 2.48 -21.65
CA GLU A 156 -19.74 1.62 -22.68
C GLU A 156 -21.27 1.82 -22.70
N VAL A 157 -21.81 2.23 -23.84
CA VAL A 157 -23.23 2.56 -24.00
C VAL A 157 -23.84 1.83 -25.18
N THR A 158 -25.08 1.36 -25.01
CA THR A 158 -25.85 0.74 -26.09
C THR A 158 -26.89 1.72 -26.61
N VAL A 159 -26.86 1.99 -27.91
CA VAL A 159 -27.79 2.92 -28.55
C VAL A 159 -29.19 2.33 -28.59
N GLN A 160 -30.13 3.02 -27.96
CA GLN A 160 -31.55 2.71 -28.05
C GLN A 160 -32.09 3.14 -29.41
N LYS A 161 -32.89 2.26 -30.03
CA LYS A 161 -33.47 2.53 -31.35
C LYS A 161 -34.51 3.64 -31.24
N THR A 162 -34.21 4.78 -31.86
CA THR A 162 -35.09 5.94 -31.96
C THR A 162 -35.08 6.47 -33.39
N GLU A 163 -35.97 7.40 -33.71
CA GLU A 163 -35.94 8.08 -35.02
C GLU A 163 -34.60 8.82 -35.24
N ALA A 164 -34.06 9.43 -34.17
CA ALA A 164 -32.77 10.11 -34.23
C ALA A 164 -31.61 9.12 -34.45
N SER A 165 -31.58 8.00 -33.74
CA SER A 165 -30.52 7.00 -33.93
C SER A 165 -30.54 6.38 -35.33
N ALA A 166 -31.74 6.19 -35.90
CA ALA A 166 -31.89 5.73 -37.28
C ALA A 166 -31.37 6.75 -38.30
N ARG A 167 -31.67 8.04 -38.12
CA ARG A 167 -31.14 9.12 -38.99
C ARG A 167 -29.62 9.25 -38.90
N CYS A 168 -29.06 9.03 -37.71
CA CYS A 168 -27.61 9.11 -37.48
C CYS A 168 -26.88 7.79 -37.74
N CYS A 169 -27.57 6.75 -38.24
CA CYS A 169 -27.01 5.41 -38.48
C CYS A 169 -26.31 4.80 -37.24
N LEU A 170 -26.81 5.11 -36.04
CA LEU A 170 -26.26 4.62 -34.78
C LEU A 170 -26.98 3.34 -34.35
N THR A 171 -26.25 2.23 -34.25
CA THR A 171 -26.79 0.93 -33.84
C THR A 171 -25.76 0.11 -33.07
N GLY A 172 -26.18 -0.49 -31.96
CA GLY A 172 -25.31 -1.36 -31.15
C GLY A 172 -24.57 -0.59 -30.07
N THR A 173 -23.37 -1.06 -29.74
CA THR A 173 -22.58 -0.58 -28.60
C THR A 173 -21.49 0.38 -29.06
N TYR A 174 -21.30 1.45 -28.30
CA TYR A 174 -20.28 2.47 -28.52
C TYR A 174 -19.63 2.86 -27.19
N LEU A 175 -18.56 3.64 -27.27
CA LEU A 175 -17.96 4.26 -26.10
C LEU A 175 -18.32 5.75 -26.04
N LEU A 176 -18.87 6.17 -24.92
CA LEU A 176 -19.21 7.57 -24.63
C LEU A 176 -18.12 8.16 -23.74
N ALA A 177 -17.31 9.05 -24.29
CA ALA A 177 -16.30 9.78 -23.55
C ALA A 177 -16.82 11.16 -23.13
N LEU A 178 -16.70 11.46 -21.84
CA LEU A 178 -16.94 12.78 -21.27
C LEU A 178 -15.60 13.46 -21.05
N ASP A 179 -15.36 14.53 -21.81
CA ASP A 179 -14.22 15.44 -21.63
C ASP A 179 -14.73 16.73 -20.93
N GLY A 180 -13.84 17.68 -20.62
CA GLY A 180 -14.16 18.96 -19.99
C GLY A 180 -15.01 19.90 -20.85
N GLU A 181 -15.05 19.74 -22.17
CA GLU A 181 -15.76 20.66 -23.10
C GLU A 181 -16.86 20.01 -23.95
N ALA A 182 -16.86 18.68 -24.08
CA ALA A 182 -17.79 17.98 -24.96
C ALA A 182 -18.04 16.51 -24.56
N ILE A 183 -19.13 15.97 -25.09
CA ILE A 183 -19.43 14.54 -25.13
C ILE A 183 -19.00 13.99 -26.48
N THR A 184 -18.23 12.90 -26.50
CA THR A 184 -17.75 12.27 -27.73
C THR A 184 -18.21 10.82 -27.77
N LEU A 185 -18.76 10.39 -28.92
CA LEU A 185 -19.07 8.99 -29.20
C LEU A 185 -17.94 8.39 -30.03
N LEU A 186 -17.35 7.31 -29.54
CA LEU A 186 -16.22 6.63 -30.14
C LEU A 186 -16.62 5.22 -30.62
N ASP A 187 -16.00 4.79 -31.72
CA ASP A 187 -16.06 3.40 -32.15
C ASP A 187 -15.34 2.49 -31.12
N PRO A 188 -15.97 1.39 -30.68
CA PRO A 188 -15.40 0.55 -29.63
C PRO A 188 -14.11 -0.18 -30.03
N GLN A 189 -13.88 -0.42 -31.33
CA GLN A 189 -12.71 -1.14 -31.84
C GLN A 189 -11.59 -0.19 -32.25
N THR A 190 -11.92 0.86 -33.03
CA THR A 190 -10.92 1.78 -33.58
C THR A 190 -10.63 2.97 -32.67
N LYS A 191 -11.48 3.22 -31.67
CA LYS A 191 -11.46 4.42 -30.82
C LYS A 191 -11.55 5.73 -31.62
N GLU A 192 -12.07 5.68 -32.85
CA GLU A 192 -12.27 6.87 -33.68
C GLU A 192 -13.58 7.60 -33.31
N VAL A 193 -13.58 8.92 -33.47
CA VAL A 193 -14.73 9.77 -33.18
C VAL A 193 -15.82 9.58 -34.23
N VAL A 194 -16.95 9.02 -33.80
CA VAL A 194 -18.16 8.87 -34.62
C VAL A 194 -18.99 10.14 -34.55
N TYR A 195 -19.18 10.69 -33.35
CA TYR A 195 -19.93 11.93 -33.13
C TYR A 195 -19.31 12.75 -31.99
N TYR A 196 -19.49 14.07 -32.09
CA TYR A 196 -18.95 15.04 -31.15
C TYR A 196 -20.02 16.08 -30.82
N TRP A 197 -20.28 16.29 -29.54
CA TRP A 197 -21.29 17.22 -29.04
C TRP A 197 -20.69 18.14 -27.97
N PRO A 198 -20.30 19.38 -28.33
CA PRO A 198 -19.92 20.39 -27.35
C PRO A 198 -21.02 20.64 -26.33
N TYR A 199 -20.67 20.80 -25.05
CA TYR A 199 -21.66 21.04 -23.99
C TYR A 199 -22.51 22.28 -24.25
N GLN A 200 -21.94 23.31 -24.89
CA GLN A 200 -22.64 24.55 -25.24
C GLN A 200 -23.82 24.36 -26.20
N LEU A 201 -23.85 23.25 -26.95
CA LEU A 201 -24.91 22.95 -27.92
C LEU A 201 -25.96 21.97 -27.38
N LEU A 202 -25.72 21.37 -26.21
CA LEU A 202 -26.66 20.47 -25.57
C LEU A 202 -27.76 21.26 -24.85
N ARG A 203 -29.01 21.02 -25.23
CA ARG A 203 -30.18 21.68 -24.61
C ARG A 203 -30.66 20.97 -23.35
N ARG A 204 -30.38 19.66 -23.23
CA ARG A 204 -30.79 18.76 -22.15
C ARG A 204 -29.97 17.47 -22.22
N PHE A 205 -29.86 16.77 -21.10
CA PHE A 205 -29.23 15.46 -20.95
C PHE A 205 -30.13 14.53 -20.14
#